data_AF-A0A396HPZ3-F1
#
_entry.id   AF-A0A396HPZ3-F1
#
_cell.length_a   1.000
_cell.length_b   1.000
_cell.length_c   1.000
_cell.angle_alpha   90.00
_cell.angle_beta   90.00
_cell.angle_gamma   90.00
#
_symmetry.space_group_name_H-M   'P 1'
#
loop_
_entity.id
_entity.type
_entity.pdbx_description
1 polymer ?
#
loop_
_entity_poly.entity_id
_entity_poly.type
_entity_poly.pdbx_seq_one_letter_code
_entity_poly.pdbx_strand_id
1 'polypeptide(L)' 'MFPAFSLLLYFLFTFNFNAKSISSTLGNQTDHLSLLKFKESITSDPHRMLDSWNGSIHFCNWHGITCIKELQR' A
#
# COMPACT_ATOMS: atom_id res chain seq x y z
N MET A 1 -7.23 -44.36 -1.07
CA MET A 1 -6.85 -43.69 0.20
C MET A 1 -6.23 -42.29 0.04
N PHE A 2 -6.01 -41.72 -1.16
CA PHE A 2 -5.44 -40.36 -1.28
C PHE A 2 -6.19 -39.30 -2.13
N PRO A 3 -7.51 -39.41 -2.45
CA PRO A 3 -8.19 -38.33 -3.17
C PRO A 3 -8.37 -37.08 -2.27
N ALA A 4 -8.50 -37.27 -0.95
CA ALA A 4 -8.69 -36.17 0.00
C ALA A 4 -7.48 -35.23 0.07
N PHE A 5 -6.25 -35.76 -0.02
CA PHE A 5 -5.04 -34.95 0.01
C PHE A 5 -4.90 -34.09 -1.25
N SER A 6 -5.22 -34.64 -2.43
CA SER A 6 -5.24 -33.88 -3.69
C SER A 6 -6.29 -32.77 -3.68
N LEU A 7 -7.48 -33.03 -3.12
CA LEU A 7 -8.54 -32.03 -2.99
C LEU A 7 -8.16 -30.90 -2.02
N LEU A 8 -7.47 -31.22 -0.92
CA LEU A 8 -7.02 -30.25 0.07
C LEU A 8 -5.93 -29.33 -0.51
N LEU A 9 -4.99 -29.90 -1.26
CA LEU A 9 -3.98 -29.11 -1.98
C LEU A 9 -4.60 -28.19 -3.05
N TYR A 10 -5.60 -28.66 -3.79
CA TYR A 10 -6.32 -27.86 -4.78
C TYR A 10 -7.05 -26.67 -4.13
N PHE A 11 -7.69 -26.90 -2.97
CA PHE A 11 -8.39 -25.85 -2.22
C PHE A 11 -7.43 -24.77 -1.67
N LEU A 12 -6.26 -25.18 -1.17
CA LEU A 12 -5.22 -24.25 -0.74
C LEU A 12 -4.69 -23.42 -1.92
N PHE A 13 -4.53 -24.03 -3.10
CA PHE A 13 -4.05 -23.34 -4.29
C PHE A 13 -5.03 -22.26 -4.78
N THR A 14 -6.34 -22.55 -4.79
CA THR A 14 -7.36 -21.55 -5.20
C THR A 14 -7.53 -20.43 -4.18
N PHE A 15 -7.31 -20.69 -2.88
CA PHE A 15 -7.38 -19.67 -1.83
C PHE A 15 -6.24 -18.64 -1.94
N ASN A 16 -5.04 -19.08 -2.31
CA ASN A 16 -3.88 -18.21 -2.53
C ASN A 16 -3.97 -17.36 -3.81
N PHE A 17 -4.81 -17.76 -4.78
CA PHE A 17 -4.98 -17.05 -6.05
C PHE A 17 -5.95 -15.87 -6.02
N ASN A 18 -6.61 -15.60 -4.88
CA ASN A 18 -7.26 -14.32 -4.64
C ASN A 18 -6.22 -13.26 -4.25
N ALA A 19 -5.18 -13.12 -5.06
CA ALA A 19 -4.35 -11.93 -5.02
C ALA A 19 -5.25 -10.76 -5.45
N LYS A 20 -5.74 -10.01 -4.47
CA LYS A 20 -6.38 -8.71 -4.71
C LYS A 20 -5.43 -7.89 -5.57
N SER A 21 -5.73 -7.75 -6.86
CA SER A 21 -5.17 -6.67 -7.65
C SER A 21 -5.71 -5.38 -7.06
N ILE A 22 -4.88 -4.69 -6.28
CA ILE A 22 -5.20 -3.38 -5.75
C ILE A 22 -5.24 -2.47 -6.97
N SER A 23 -6.45 -2.17 -7.44
CA SER A 23 -6.71 -1.11 -8.42
C SER A 23 -5.94 0.14 -7.96
N SER A 24 -5.20 0.77 -8.88
CA SER A 24 -4.37 1.97 -8.62
C SER A 24 -5.14 3.08 -7.89
N THR A 25 -6.46 3.14 -8.05
CA THR A 25 -7.36 4.04 -7.33
C THR A 25 -7.52 3.75 -5.84
N LEU A 26 -7.48 2.48 -5.40
CA LEU A 26 -7.49 2.09 -3.99
C LEU A 26 -6.08 2.14 -3.37
N GLY A 27 -5.04 1.92 -4.18
CA GLY A 27 -3.64 2.13 -3.80
C GLY A 27 -3.40 3.55 -3.32
N ASN A 28 -3.89 4.55 -4.07
CA ASN A 28 -3.76 5.97 -3.70
C ASN A 28 -4.29 6.32 -2.30
N GLN A 29 -5.44 5.76 -1.90
CA GLN A 29 -6.01 5.99 -0.56
C GLN A 29 -5.23 5.24 0.53
N THR A 30 -4.77 4.03 0.23
CA THR A 30 -4.01 3.19 1.15
C THR A 30 -2.62 3.78 1.40
N ASP A 31 -1.96 4.26 0.34
CA ASP A 31 -0.66 4.91 0.37
C ASP A 31 -0.73 6.25 1.10
N HIS A 32 -1.77 7.04 0.86
CA HIS A 32 -1.98 8.28 1.61
C HIS A 32 -2.10 8.03 3.12
N LEU A 33 -2.89 7.02 3.53
CA LEU A 33 -3.07 6.70 4.94
C LEU A 33 -1.79 6.13 5.57
N SER A 34 -1.05 5.28 4.85
CA SER A 34 0.20 4.69 5.36
C SER A 34 1.29 5.75 5.55
N LEU A 35 1.39 6.73 4.65
CA LEU A 35 2.33 7.84 4.78
C LEU A 35 1.97 8.76 5.95
N LEU A 36 0.69 9.03 6.21
CA LEU A 36 0.28 9.79 7.41
C LEU A 36 0.63 9.05 8.69
N LYS A 37 0.39 7.73 8.73
CA LYS A 37 0.80 6.89 9.87
C LYS A 37 2.32 6.87 10.07
N PHE A 38 3.07 6.86 8.98
CA PHE A 38 4.52 6.99 9.03
C PHE A 38 4.95 8.34 9.62
N LYS A 39 4.33 9.45 9.19
CA LYS A 39 4.57 10.77 9.80
C LYS A 39 4.26 10.77 11.30
N GLU A 40 3.12 10.22 11.73
CA GLU A 40 2.75 10.10 13.14
C GLU A 40 3.76 9.28 13.97
N SER A 41 4.43 8.30 13.35
CA SER A 41 5.44 7.47 14.01
C SER A 41 6.76 8.20 14.25
N ILE A 42 7.00 9.33 13.58
CA ILE A 42 8.22 10.13 13.72
C ILE A 42 8.00 11.17 14.83
N THR A 43 8.65 10.95 15.97
CA THR A 43 8.49 11.78 17.18
C THR A 43 9.32 13.07 17.17
N SER A 44 10.36 13.14 16.34
CA SER A 44 11.22 14.32 16.22
C SER A 44 11.62 14.54 14.77
N ASP A 45 11.16 15.66 14.20
CA ASP A 45 11.53 16.13 12.87
C ASP A 45 12.24 17.50 12.99
N PRO A 46 13.52 17.53 13.43
CA PRO A 46 14.25 18.77 13.69
C PRO A 46 14.48 19.61 12.42
N HIS A 47 14.41 18.96 11.25
CA HIS A 47 14.59 19.61 9.95
C HIS A 47 13.27 19.93 9.24
N ARG A 48 12.13 19.60 9.85
CA ARG A 48 10.78 19.86 9.31
C ARG A 48 10.60 19.29 7.90
N MET A 49 11.23 18.16 7.62
CA MET A 49 11.16 17.50 6.31
C MET A 49 9.73 17.02 5.99
N LEU A 50 8.91 16.80 7.03
CA LEU A 50 7.55 16.32 6.93
C LEU A 50 6.50 17.44 7.03
N ASP A 51 6.89 18.72 7.03
CA ASP A 51 5.96 19.86 7.08
C ASP A 51 5.02 19.87 5.87
N SER A 52 5.52 19.49 4.69
CA SER A 52 4.72 19.40 3.47
C SER A 52 3.72 18.24 3.51
N TRP A 53 3.87 17.28 4.43
CA TRP A 53 3.00 16.12 4.54
C TRP A 53 1.68 16.53 5.20
N ASN A 54 0.85 17.20 4.42
CA ASN A 54 -0.44 17.74 4.82
C ASN A 54 -1.54 17.09 3.97
N GLY A 55 -2.59 16.58 4.63
CA GLY A 55 -3.72 15.91 3.98
C GLY A 55 -4.55 16.80 3.05
N SER A 56 -4.31 18.11 3.02
CA SER A 56 -4.93 19.04 2.07
C SER A 56 -4.33 18.99 0.65
N ILE A 57 -3.12 18.45 0.47
CA ILE A 57 -2.46 18.33 -0.84
C ILE A 57 -2.15 16.88 -1.17
N HIS A 58 -2.16 16.54 -2.47
CA HIS A 58 -1.85 15.17 -2.91
C HIS A 58 -0.45 14.74 -2.48
N PHE A 59 -0.31 13.52 -1.97
CA PHE A 59 0.95 13.01 -1.40
C PHE A 59 2.15 13.04 -2.36
N CYS A 60 1.90 12.94 -3.67
CA CYS A 60 2.95 13.10 -4.70
C CYS A 60 3.65 14.46 -4.69
N ASN A 61 3.04 15.49 -4.09
CA ASN A 61 3.64 16.82 -3.97
C ASN A 61 4.37 17.00 -2.63
N TRP A 62 4.42 15.98 -1.78
CA TRP A 62 5.14 16.04 -0.53
C TRP A 62 6.65 15.95 -0.77
N HIS A 63 7.42 16.67 0.04
CA HIS A 63 8.87 16.62 0.05
C HIS A 63 9.36 15.17 0.28
N GLY A 64 10.26 14.72 -0.59
CA GLY A 64 10.83 13.36 -0.54
C GLY A 64 9.97 12.26 -1.18
N ILE A 65 8.77 12.56 -1.68
CA ILE A 65 7.91 11.58 -2.36
C ILE A 65 8.05 11.72 -3.88
N THR A 66 8.31 10.59 -4.55
CA THR A 66 8.30 10.50 -6.01
C THR A 66 7.20 9.53 -6.44
N CYS A 67 6.19 10.03 -7.13
CA CYS A 67 5.15 9.19 -7.70
C CYS A 67 5.53 8.73 -9.10
N ILE A 68 5.59 7.42 -9.28
CA ILE A 68 5.86 6.80 -10.58
C ILE A 68 4.51 6.56 -11.28
N LYS A 69 4.27 7.29 -12.38
CA LYS A 69 3.01 7.21 -13.13
C LYS A 69 2.82 5.88 -13.88
N GLU A 70 3.89 5.11 -14.07
CA GLU A 70 3.87 3.85 -14.84
C GLU A 70 3.15 2.70 -14.11
N LEU A 71 2.96 2.79 -12.78
CA LEU A 71 2.18 1.83 -11.99
C LEU A 71 0.75 2.33 -11.67
N GLN A 72 0.28 3.39 -12.34
CA GLN A 72 -1.01 4.03 -12.07
C GLN A 72 -2.05 3.85 -13.20
N ARG A 73 -1.72 3.16 -14.29
CA ARG A 73 -2.62 2.93 -15.43
C ARG A 73 -3.45 1.66 -15.30
#